data_AF-A0A0E9M3C0-F1
#
_entry.id   AF-A0A0E9M3C0-F1
#
_cell.length_a   1.000
_cell.length_b   1.000
_cell.length_c   1.000
_cell.angle_alpha   90.00
_cell.angle_beta   90.00
_cell.angle_gamma   90.00
#
_symmetry.space_group_name_H-M   'P 1'
#
loop_
_entity.id
_entity.type
_entity.pdbx_description
1 polymer ?
#
loop_
_entity_poly.entity_id
_entity_poly.type
_entity_poly.pdbx_seq_one_letter_code
_entity_poly.pdbx_strand_id
1 'polypeptide(L)' 'MSTSELIRKIRVQKAEQLLLSGKYNITETANLVGLNSISYFRECFKEEYGLSPSEYIKKIMER' A
#
# COMPACT_ATOMS: atom_id res chain seq x y z
N MET A 1 13.90 -10.08 -9.87
CA MET A 1 12.45 -9.85 -9.98
C MET A 1 11.79 -11.09 -10.55
N SER A 2 11.21 -11.90 -9.66
CA SER A 2 10.22 -12.91 -9.97
C SER A 2 8.90 -12.27 -10.40
N THR A 3 8.09 -12.98 -11.16
CA THR A 3 6.70 -12.62 -11.49
C THR A 3 5.89 -12.25 -10.23
N SER A 4 6.13 -12.94 -9.11
CA SER A 4 5.47 -12.65 -7.83
C SER A 4 5.83 -11.28 -7.26
N GLU A 5 7.09 -10.86 -7.37
CA GLU A 5 7.56 -9.54 -6.92
C GLU A 5 6.96 -8.42 -7.78
N LEU A 6 6.85 -8.63 -9.09
CA LEU A 6 6.24 -7.66 -10.01
C LEU A 6 4.75 -7.46 -9.70
N ILE A 7 4.01 -8.55 -9.48
CA ILE A 7 2.59 -8.49 -9.11
C ILE A 7 2.42 -7.73 -7.79
N ARG A 8 3.27 -8.02 -6.80
CA ARG A 8 3.27 -7.33 -5.50
C ARG A 8 3.48 -5.83 -5.66
N LYS A 9 4.48 -5.43 -6.46
CA LYS A 9 4.77 -4.02 -6.76
C LYS A 9 3.56 -3.30 -7.36
N ILE A 10 2.94 -3.89 -8.38
CA ILE A 10 1.75 -3.30 -9.02
C ILE A 10 0.59 -3.15 -8.02
N ARG A 11 0.37 -4.16 -7.15
CA ARG A 11 -0.66 -4.09 -6.10
C ARG A 11 -0.39 -2.97 -5.10
N VAL A 12 0.85 -2.82 -4.65
CA VAL A 12 1.28 -1.78 -3.72
C VAL A 12 1.15 -0.38 -4.32
N GLN A 13 1.48 -0.22 -5.61
CA GLN A 13 1.22 1.03 -6.36
C GLN A 13 -0.28 1.34 -6.46
N LYS A 14 -1.12 0.33 -6.71
CA LYS A 14 -2.58 0.56 -6.73
C LYS A 14 -3.11 0.93 -5.35
N ALA A 15 -2.57 0.33 -4.29
CA ALA A 15 -2.95 0.62 -2.92
C ALA A 15 -2.64 2.07 -2.55
N GLU A 16 -1.48 2.58 -2.96
CA GLU A 16 -1.12 3.99 -2.79
C GLU A 16 -2.19 4.91 -3.37
N GLN A 17 -2.60 4.71 -4.63
CA GLN A 17 -3.63 5.54 -5.27
C GLN A 17 -4.97 5.52 -4.51
N LEU A 18 -5.36 4.35 -3.99
CA LEU A 18 -6.60 4.19 -3.22
C LEU A 18 -6.51 4.94 -1.88
N LEU A 19 -5.38 4.85 -1.20
CA LEU A 19 -5.15 5.55 0.08
C LEU A 19 -5.10 7.07 -0.11
N LEU A 20 -4.39 7.55 -1.15
CA LEU A 20 -4.29 8.97 -1.47
C LEU A 20 -5.63 9.56 -1.95
N SER A 21 -6.54 8.73 -2.47
CA SER A 21 -7.90 9.18 -2.81
C SER A 21 -8.71 9.60 -1.57
N GLY A 22 -8.30 9.19 -0.36
CA GLY A 22 -9.02 9.44 0.88
C GLY A 22 -10.35 8.68 1.03
N LYS A 23 -10.71 7.84 0.05
CA LYS A 23 -11.99 7.11 0.03
C LYS A 23 -11.96 5.79 0.79
N TYR A 24 -10.77 5.22 1.01
CA TYR A 24 -10.59 3.90 1.59
C TYR A 24 -9.54 3.94 2.69
N ASN A 25 -9.78 3.20 3.77
CA ASN A 25 -8.78 3.01 4.81
C ASN A 25 -7.76 1.92 4.45
N ILE A 26 -6.76 1.73 5.31
CA ILE A 26 -5.67 0.75 5.12
C ILE A 26 -6.21 -0.68 4.96
N THR A 27 -7.21 -1.06 5.75
CA THR A 27 -7.79 -2.40 5.72
C THR A 27 -8.59 -2.65 4.45
N GLU A 28 -9.43 -1.68 4.05
CA GLU A 28 -10.20 -1.75 2.81
C GLU A 28 -9.28 -1.81 1.59
N THR A 29 -8.25 -0.97 1.57
CA THR A 29 -7.28 -0.93 0.49
C THR A 29 -6.56 -2.26 0.35
N ALA A 30 -6.09 -2.85 1.46
CA ALA A 30 -5.40 -4.13 1.45
C ALA A 30 -6.29 -5.25 0.85
N ASN A 31 -7.58 -5.27 1.21
CA ASN A 31 -8.55 -6.19 0.61
C ASN A 31 -8.75 -5.93 -0.89
N LEU A 32 -8.90 -4.66 -1.30
CA LEU A 32 -9.12 -4.27 -2.71
C LEU A 32 -7.96 -4.67 -3.63
N VAL A 33 -6.72 -4.65 -3.13
CA VAL A 33 -5.53 -5.05 -3.91
C VAL A 33 -5.19 -6.53 -3.77
N GLY A 34 -6.02 -7.31 -3.09
CA GLY A 34 -5.84 -8.76 -2.90
C GLY A 34 -4.71 -9.14 -1.94
N LEU A 35 -4.47 -8.29 -0.92
CA LEU A 35 -3.51 -8.51 0.16
C LEU A 35 -4.27 -8.67 1.48
N ASN A 36 -4.80 -9.86 1.72
CA ASN A 36 -5.68 -10.16 2.85
C ASN A 36 -5.00 -10.05 4.23
N SER A 37 -3.66 -10.13 4.28
CA SER A 37 -2.90 -9.94 5.51
C SER A 37 -2.42 -8.50 5.64
N ILE A 38 -2.97 -7.76 6.60
CA ILE A 38 -2.58 -6.36 6.86
C ILE A 38 -1.10 -6.24 7.25
N SER A 39 -0.57 -7.20 8.02
CA SER A 39 0.84 -7.22 8.39
C SER A 39 1.73 -7.36 7.16
N TYR A 40 1.37 -8.28 6.25
CA TYR A 40 2.10 -8.46 4.99
C TYR A 40 1.97 -7.24 4.07
N PHE A 41 0.78 -6.64 3.99
CA PHE A 41 0.56 -5.40 3.24
C PHE A 41 1.47 -4.28 3.74
N ARG A 42 1.52 -4.06 5.06
CA ARG A 42 2.37 -3.02 5.67
C ARG A 42 3.85 -3.25 5.39
N GLU A 43 4.31 -4.50 5.47
CA GLU A 43 5.69 -4.87 5.16
C GLU A 43 6.01 -4.58 3.69
N CYS A 44 5.17 -5.05 2.76
CA CYS A 44 5.35 -4.81 1.33
C CYS A 44 5.33 -3.32 0.96
N PHE A 45 4.41 -2.57 1.57
CA PHE A 45 4.30 -1.13 1.36
C PHE A 45 5.54 -0.40 1.88
N LYS A 46 6.03 -0.80 3.06
CA LYS A 46 7.25 -0.25 3.66
C LYS A 46 8.50 -0.62 2.85
N GLU A 47 8.58 -1.81 2.29
CA GLU A 47 9.69 -2.19 1.40
C GLU A 47 9.73 -1.35 0.13
N GLU A 48 8.57 -1.01 -0.46
CA GLU A 48 8.51 -0.22 -1.70
C GLU A 48 8.74 1.29 -1.45
N TYR A 49 8.16 1.85 -0.39
CA TYR A 49 8.17 3.31 -0.14
C TYR A 49 9.04 3.75 1.04
N GLY A 50 9.61 2.82 1.79
CA GLY A 50 10.40 3.09 3.00
C GLY A 50 9.57 3.51 4.23
N LEU A 51 8.26 3.68 4.10
CA LEU A 51 7.35 4.20 5.12
C LEU A 51 6.15 3.28 5.30
N SER A 52 5.56 3.24 6.50
CA SER A 52 4.27 2.58 6.65
C SER A 52 3.17 3.32 5.87
N PRO A 53 2.08 2.65 5.46
CA PRO A 53 0.99 3.29 4.73
C PRO A 53 0.45 4.56 5.42
N SER A 54 0.34 4.52 6.75
CA SER A 54 -0.16 5.66 7.54
C SER A 54 0.82 6.84 7.52
N GLU A 55 2.11 6.58 7.72
CA GLU A 55 3.16 7.60 7.64
C GLU A 55 3.27 8.21 6.24
N TYR A 56 3.12 7.38 5.21
CA TYR A 56 3.16 7.81 3.82
C TYR A 56 2.01 8.79 3.51
N ILE A 57 0.77 8.42 3.83
CA ILE A 57 -0.41 9.27 3.64
C ILE A 57 -0.23 10.58 4.39
N LYS A 58 0.15 10.50 5.68
CA LYS A 58 0.39 11.69 6.51
C LYS A 58 1.43 12.62 5.88
N LYS A 59 2.58 12.09 5.45
CA LYS A 59 3.65 12.87 4.80
C LYS A 59 3.23 13.52 3.48
N ILE A 60 2.34 12.89 2.72
CA ILE A 60 1.84 13.44 1.44
C ILE A 60 0.75 14.49 1.68
N MET A 61 -0.13 14.29 2.67
CA MET A 61 -1.23 15.21 2.97
C MET A 61 -0.80 16.44 3.79
N GLU A 62 0.31 16.37 4.53
CA GLU A 62 0.91 17.51 5.24
C GLU A 62 1.82 18.38 4.36
N ARG A 63 1.89 18.12 3.05
CA ARG A 63 2.61 18.92 2.05
C ARG A 63 1.64 19.79 1.25
#